data_AF-A0A524IMV2-F1
#
_entry.id   AF-A0A524IMV2-F1
#
_cell.length_a   1.000
_cell.length_b   1.000
_cell.length_c   1.000
_cell.angle_alpha   90.00
_cell.angle_beta   90.00
_cell.angle_gamma   90.00
#
_symmetry.space_group_name_H-M   'P 1'
#
loop_
_entity.id
_entity.type
_entity.pdbx_description
1 polymer ?
#
loop_
_entity_poly.entity_id
_entity_poly.type
_entity_poly.pdbx_seq_one_letter_code
_entity_poly.pdbx_strand_id
1 'polypeptide(L)' 'MISTAFFSGSIAELYDKHLVPLIFESYASDLAGRVAALSPQAVLETAAGSGVVTRALAPRHPAAAY' A
#
# COMPACT_ATOMS: atom_id res chain seq x y z
N MET A 1 -28.73 4.97 -6.70
CA MET A 1 -27.33 5.01 -7.14
C MET A 1 -26.62 6.02 -6.23
N ILE A 2 -25.85 5.57 -5.24
CA ILE A 2 -25.15 6.48 -4.32
C ILE A 2 -23.92 7.01 -5.06
N SER A 3 -23.87 8.32 -5.29
CA SER A 3 -22.72 8.98 -5.91
C SER A 3 -21.55 8.99 -4.92
N THR A 4 -20.46 8.30 -5.25
CA THR A 4 -19.22 8.35 -4.49
C THR A 4 -18.44 9.58 -4.96
N ALA A 5 -18.00 10.44 -4.04
CA ALA A 5 -17.13 11.56 -4.39
C ALA A 5 -15.80 11.01 -4.93
N PHE A 6 -15.40 11.45 -6.12
CA PHE A 6 -14.12 11.08 -6.71
C PHE A 6 -13.01 11.94 -6.11
N PHE A 7 -12.07 11.30 -5.42
CA PHE A 7 -10.80 11.90 -5.07
C PHE A 7 -9.84 11.71 -6.25
N SER A 8 -9.67 12.76 -7.06
CA SER A 8 -8.92 12.69 -8.32
C SER A 8 -8.21 14.01 -8.64
N GLY A 9 -7.42 14.01 -9.71
CA GLY A 9 -6.66 15.18 -10.15
C GLY A 9 -5.47 15.48 -9.24
N SER A 10 -4.99 16.72 -9.31
CA SER A 10 -3.74 17.15 -8.67
C SER A 10 -3.72 16.98 -7.15
N ILE A 11 -4.87 17.02 -6.48
CA ILE A 11 -4.95 16.80 -5.03
C ILE A 11 -4.60 15.35 -4.70
N ALA A 12 -5.12 14.39 -5.47
CA ALA A 12 -4.81 12.97 -5.27
C ALA A 12 -3.33 12.68 -5.53
N GLU A 13 -2.76 13.28 -6.57
CA GLU A 13 -1.33 13.16 -6.89
C GLU A 13 -0.44 13.77 -5.80
N LEU A 14 -0.76 14.97 -5.31
CA LEU A 14 0.01 15.61 -4.25
C LEU A 14 -0.10 14.87 -2.92
N TYR A 15 -1.28 14.34 -2.61
CA TYR A 15 -1.50 13.48 -1.45
C TYR A 15 -0.61 12.23 -1.53
N ASP A 16 -0.65 11.51 -2.66
CA ASP A 16 0.14 10.29 -2.87
C ASP A 16 1.64 10.57 -2.85
N LYS A 17 2.08 11.68 -3.45
CA LYS A 17 3.51 12.00 -3.55
C LYS A 17 4.11 12.50 -2.25
N HIS A 18 3.36 13.28 -1.46
CA HIS A 18 3.92 14.02 -0.33
C HIS A 18 3.39 13.56 1.03
N LEU A 19 2.08 13.34 1.14
CA LEU A 19 1.47 12.99 2.42
C LEU A 19 1.52 11.49 2.69
N VAL A 20 1.40 10.65 1.67
CA VAL A 20 1.47 9.20 1.85
C VAL A 20 2.81 8.75 2.44
N PRO A 21 3.98 9.18 1.91
CA PRO A 21 5.26 8.82 2.50
C PRO A 21 5.41 9.34 3.94
N LEU A 22 5.08 10.62 4.15
CA LEU A 22 5.24 11.27 5.44
C LEU A 22 4.41 10.61 6.55
N ILE A 23 3.16 10.22 6.25
CA ILE A 23 2.22 9.75 7.26
C ILE A 23 2.24 8.22 7.38
N PHE A 24 2.40 7.49 6.28
CA PHE A 24 2.10 6.04 6.24
C PHE A 24 3.30 5.13 5.97
N GLU A 25 4.44 5.63 5.50
CA GLU A 25 5.56 4.77 5.08
C GLU A 25 6.13 3.92 6.22
N SER A 26 6.29 4.49 7.40
CA SER A 26 6.77 3.76 8.59
C SER A 26 5.83 2.61 8.98
N TYR A 27 4.52 2.87 8.98
CA TYR A 27 3.49 1.87 9.27
C TYR A 27 3.39 0.80 8.18
N ALA A 28 3.54 1.19 6.91
CA ALA A 28 3.57 0.27 5.79
C ALA A 28 4.76 -0.68 5.91
N SER A 29 5.94 -0.18 6.28
CA SER A 29 7.14 -1.00 6.50
C SER A 29 6.98 -1.96 7.68
N ASP A 30 6.38 -1.52 8.79
CA ASP A 30 6.08 -2.38 9.94
C ASP A 30 5.10 -3.50 9.55
N LEU A 31 3.97 -3.14 8.95
CA LEU A 31 2.93 -4.09 8.55
C LEU A 31 3.46 -5.09 7.52
N ALA A 32 4.22 -4.63 6.52
CA ALA A 32 4.86 -5.49 5.55
C ALA A 32 5.83 -6.48 6.21
N GLY A 33 6.54 -6.08 7.25
CA GLY A 33 7.43 -6.96 8.01
C GLY A 33 6.67 -8.06 8.74
N ARG A 34 5.57 -7.69 9.40
CA ARG A 34 4.68 -8.63 10.10
C ARG A 34 4.02 -9.62 9.16
N VAL A 35 3.56 -9.15 7.99
CA VAL A 35 2.96 -10.03 6.97
C VAL A 35 4.01 -10.97 6.38
N ALA A 36 5.19 -10.47 6.01
CA ALA A 36 6.26 -11.30 5.46
C ALA A 36 6.73 -12.41 6.45
N ALA A 37 6.75 -12.12 7.76
CA ALA A 37 7.12 -13.09 8.79
C ALA A 37 6.17 -14.31 8.84
N LEU A 38 4.93 -14.19 8.35
CA LEU A 38 3.99 -15.30 8.25
C LEU A 38 4.25 -16.21 7.03
N SER A 39 5.20 -15.85 6.16
CA SER A 39 5.53 -16.58 4.92
C SER A 39 4.29 -16.94 4.07
N PRO A 40 3.37 -16.00 3.80
CA PRO A 40 2.19 -16.29 2.99
C PRO A 40 2.60 -16.59 1.54
N GLN A 41 1.85 -17.48 0.88
CA GLN A 41 2.03 -17.73 -0.55
C GLN A 41 1.34 -16.68 -1.43
N ALA A 42 0.29 -16.05 -0.91
CA ALA A 42 -0.46 -14.99 -1.57
C ALA A 42 -1.05 -14.03 -0.52
N VAL A 43 -1.15 -12.75 -0.86
CA VAL A 43 -1.70 -11.70 0.02
C VAL A 43 -2.70 -10.86 -0.77
N LEU A 44 -3.86 -10.58 -0.16
CA LEU A 44 -4.85 -9.65 -0.66
C LEU A 44 -4.90 -8.42 0.25
N GLU A 45 -4.58 -7.24 -0.30
CA GLU A 45 -4.80 -5.96 0.37
C GLU A 45 -6.19 -5.42 0.00
N THR A 46 -7.12 -5.42 0.96
CA THR A 46 -8.44 -4.81 0.76
C THR A 46 -8.32 -3.29 0.91
N ALA A 47 -9.10 -2.55 0.10
CA ALA A 47 -9.08 -1.08 0.11
C ALA A 47 -7.66 -0.48 -0.01
N ALA A 48 -6.83 -1.04 -0.91
CA ALA A 48 -5.40 -0.73 -1.00
C ALA A 48 -5.05 0.75 -1.23
N GLY A 49 -5.99 1.59 -1.68
CA GLY A 49 -5.76 3.04 -1.81
C GLY A 49 -4.52 3.37 -2.63
N SER A 50 -3.57 4.12 -2.05
CA SER A 50 -2.26 4.46 -2.66
C SER A 50 -1.32 3.27 -2.88
N GLY A 51 -1.67 2.09 -2.37
CA GLY A 51 -0.88 0.87 -2.45
C GLY A 51 0.42 0.92 -1.66
N VAL A 52 0.54 1.80 -0.66
CA VAL A 52 1.78 1.98 0.12
C VAL A 52 2.21 0.70 0.83
N VAL A 53 1.26 -0.09 1.35
CA VAL A 53 1.54 -1.38 2.01
C VAL A 53 1.95 -2.43 0.98
N THR A 54 1.19 -2.59 -0.11
CA THR A 54 1.56 -3.47 -1.23
C THR A 54 2.99 -3.17 -1.72
N ARG A 55 3.34 -1.90 -1.91
CA ARG A 55 4.67 -1.49 -2.37
C ARG A 55 5.77 -1.84 -1.37
N ALA A 56 5.51 -1.68 -0.08
CA ALA A 56 6.46 -2.06 0.99
C ALA A 56 6.60 -3.59 1.13
N LEU A 57 5.52 -4.34 0.86
CA LEU A 57 5.47 -5.80 0.98
C LEU A 57 6.06 -6.52 -0.23
N ALA A 58 5.88 -6.00 -1.45
CA ALA A 58 6.27 -6.68 -2.69
C ALA A 58 7.74 -7.16 -2.69
N PRO A 59 8.74 -6.36 -2.26
CA PRO A 59 10.14 -6.83 -2.21
C PRO A 59 10.42 -7.92 -1.17
N ARG A 60 9.49 -8.14 -0.22
CA ARG A 60 9.62 -9.11 0.88
C ARG A 60 8.87 -10.41 0.61
N HIS A 61 8.11 -10.49 -0.49
CA HIS A 61 7.34 -11.67 -0.84
C HIS A 61 8.20 -12.65 -1.68
N PRO A 62 8.15 -13.97 -1.42
CA PRO A 62 8.99 -14.97 -2.11
C PRO A 62 8.82 -14.98 -3.64
N ALA A 63 7.64 -14.60 -4.14
CA ALA A 63 7.35 -14.55 -5.58
C ALA A 63 8.03 -13.38 -6.32
N ALA A 64 8.69 -12.45 -5.62
CA ALA A 64 9.42 -11.35 -6.25
C ALA A 64 10.78 -11.78 -6.88
N ALA A 65 11.13 -13.06 -6.80
CA ALA A 65 12.41 -13.62 -7.27
C ALA A 65 12.31 -14.46 -8.57
N TYR A 66 11.21 -14.34 -9.31
CA TYR A 66 11.03 -15.01 -10.62
C TYR A 66 11.06 -14.03 -11.79
#